data_AF-A0A9X4RVV0-F1
#
_entry.id   AF-A0A9X4RVV0-F1
#
_cell.length_a   1.000
_cell.length_b   1.000
_cell.length_c   1.000
_cell.angle_alpha   90.00
_cell.angle_beta   90.00
_cell.angle_gamma   90.00
#
_symmetry.space_group_name_H-M   'P 1'
#
loop_
_entity.id
_entity.type
_entity.pdbx_description
1 polymer ?
#
loop_
_entity_poly.entity_id
_entity_poly.type
_entity_poly.pdbx_seq_one_letter_code
_entity_poly.pdbx_strand_id
1 'polypeptide(L)'
;MIKHILAFTFTALILSCNPTNNSSCAEVQVYNPSSGSNRTYTFKVDVENGEMVKIYWPNGGWLDEDHFDPPSISGGKASFVDNQDKEYQVKLIKNSNCDW
;
A
#
# COMPACT_ATOMS: atom_id res chain seq x y z
N MET A 1 -42.49 42.58 1.22
CA MET A 1 -41.95 41.32 1.77
C MET A 1 -42.01 40.25 0.69
N ILE A 2 -40.92 40.07 -0.05
CA ILE A 2 -40.74 38.95 -1.00
C ILE A 2 -39.53 38.18 -0.47
N LYS A 3 -39.74 36.90 -0.16
CA LYS A 3 -38.82 36.03 0.57
C LYS A 3 -38.43 34.88 -0.36
N HIS A 4 -37.47 35.08 -1.27
CA HIS A 4 -36.94 34.00 -2.12
C HIS A 4 -35.44 34.23 -2.32
N ILE A 5 -34.62 33.64 -1.45
CA ILE A 5 -33.87 32.38 -1.63
C ILE A 5 -32.60 32.61 -2.47
N LEU A 6 -31.48 32.82 -1.78
CA LEU A 6 -30.15 32.61 -2.36
C LEU A 6 -30.00 31.12 -2.68
N ALA A 7 -29.93 30.78 -3.96
CA ALA A 7 -29.46 29.47 -4.40
C ALA A 7 -27.98 29.60 -4.79
N PHE A 8 -27.09 29.51 -3.80
CA PHE A 8 -25.67 29.25 -4.04
C PHE A 8 -25.53 27.75 -4.25
N THR A 9 -25.67 27.28 -5.49
CA THR A 9 -25.35 25.89 -5.82
C THR A 9 -23.83 25.76 -5.86
N PHE A 10 -23.25 25.51 -4.70
CA PHE A 10 -21.88 25.07 -4.56
C PHE A 10 -21.82 23.60 -4.97
N THR A 11 -21.77 23.34 -6.28
CA THR A 11 -21.38 22.02 -6.78
C THR A 11 -19.88 21.86 -6.52
N ALA A 12 -19.55 21.42 -5.30
CA ALA A 12 -18.29 20.78 -5.05
C ALA A 12 -18.26 19.53 -5.94
N LEU A 13 -17.40 19.54 -6.96
CA LEU A 13 -16.93 18.32 -7.58
C LEU A 13 -16.10 17.62 -6.51
N ILE A 14 -16.79 16.90 -5.62
CA ILE A 14 -16.13 16.02 -4.67
C ILE A 14 -15.44 14.96 -5.51
N LEU A 15 -14.14 15.14 -5.72
CA LEU A 15 -13.22 14.04 -5.97
C LEU A 15 -13.33 13.15 -4.73
N SER A 16 -14.31 12.26 -4.71
CA SER A 16 -14.44 11.27 -3.65
C SER A 16 -13.32 10.25 -3.86
N CYS A 17 -12.09 10.63 -3.50
CA CYS A 17 -11.12 9.65 -3.08
C CYS A 17 -11.63 9.15 -1.73
N ASN A 18 -12.49 8.12 -1.76
CA ASN A 18 -12.71 7.33 -0.55
C ASN A 18 -11.36 6.65 -0.29
N PRO A 19 -10.70 6.88 0.86
CA PRO A 19 -9.53 6.10 1.25
C PRO A 19 -10.02 4.69 1.56
N THR A 20 -10.24 3.89 0.52
CA THR A 20 -10.40 2.45 0.66
C THR A 20 -8.99 1.92 0.86
N ASN A 21 -8.61 1.66 2.11
CA ASN A 21 -7.41 0.89 2.41
C ASN A 21 -7.60 -0.47 1.75
N ASN A 22 -7.01 -0.64 0.57
CA ASN A 22 -7.27 -1.79 -0.27
C ASN A 22 -6.18 -2.81 0.03
N SER A 23 -6.45 -3.69 0.98
CA SER A 23 -5.54 -4.78 1.28
C SER A 23 -5.47 -5.77 0.11
N SER A 24 -4.27 -6.18 -0.27
CA SER A 24 -4.01 -7.15 -1.35
C SER A 24 -2.98 -8.18 -0.92
N CYS A 25 -2.93 -9.32 -1.60
CA CYS A 25 -1.85 -10.30 -1.42
C CYS A 25 -0.70 -9.98 -2.37
N ALA A 26 0.53 -10.12 -1.90
CA ALA A 26 1.73 -9.89 -2.69
C ALA A 26 2.78 -10.97 -2.45
N GLU A 27 3.49 -11.33 -3.51
CA GLU A 27 4.78 -12.00 -3.41
C GLU A 27 5.83 -10.94 -3.04
N VAL A 28 6.53 -11.15 -1.93
CA VAL A 28 7.53 -10.24 -1.37
C VAL A 28 8.85 -10.99 -1.31
N GLN A 29 9.79 -10.57 -2.15
CA GLN A 29 11.19 -10.99 -2.05
C GLN A 29 11.95 -10.01 -1.17
N VAL A 30 12.72 -10.53 -0.22
CA VAL A 30 13.54 -9.74 0.71
C VAL A 30 14.99 -10.21 0.60
N TYR A 31 15.87 -9.29 0.21
CA TYR A 31 17.31 -9.49 0.23
C TYR A 31 17.92 -8.72 1.41
N ASN A 32 18.75 -9.39 2.20
CA ASN A 32 19.53 -8.78 3.27
C ASN A 32 21.01 -8.74 2.85
N PRO A 33 21.56 -7.57 2.49
CA PRO A 33 22.95 -7.44 2.06
C PRO A 33 23.96 -7.87 3.13
N SER A 34 23.64 -7.66 4.42
CA SER A 34 24.56 -7.98 5.52
C SER A 34 24.83 -9.48 5.67
N SER A 35 23.84 -10.33 5.37
CA SER A 35 23.95 -11.79 5.44
C SER A 35 24.04 -12.47 4.07
N GLY A 36 23.80 -11.72 2.99
CA GLY A 36 23.63 -12.25 1.63
C GLY A 36 22.37 -13.12 1.45
N SER A 37 21.46 -13.16 2.43
CA SER A 37 20.29 -14.03 2.37
C SER A 37 19.19 -13.43 1.50
N ASN A 38 18.53 -14.26 0.71
CA ASN A 38 17.35 -13.90 -0.09
C ASN A 38 16.19 -14.85 0.25
N ARG A 39 15.00 -14.30 0.50
CA ARG A 39 13.80 -15.06 0.86
C ARG A 39 12.58 -14.51 0.13
N THR A 40 11.66 -15.40 -0.24
CA THR A 40 10.40 -15.03 -0.88
C THR A 40 9.24 -15.47 -0.01
N TYR A 41 8.25 -14.59 0.14
CA TYR A 41 7.07 -14.81 0.96
C TYR A 41 5.80 -14.35 0.25
N THR A 42 4.65 -14.84 0.70
CA THR A 42 3.35 -14.27 0.34
C THR A 42 2.80 -13.53 1.55
N PHE A 43 2.69 -12.21 1.45
CA PHE A 43 2.18 -11.37 2.54
C PHE A 43 0.98 -10.54 2.10
N LYS A 44 0.19 -10.14 3.10
CA LYS A 44 -0.81 -9.09 2.94
C LYS A 44 -0.10 -7.74 2.90
N VAL A 45 -0.52 -6.87 1.98
CA VAL A 45 -0.05 -5.48 1.88
C VAL A 45 -1.23 -4.54 1.80
N ASP A 46 -1.09 -3.33 2.34
CA ASP A 46 -2.06 -2.26 2.13
C ASP A 46 -1.58 -1.33 1.02
N VAL A 47 -2.51 -0.99 0.11
CA VAL A 47 -2.29 -0.05 -0.97
C VAL A 47 -3.24 1.12 -0.80
N GLU A 48 -2.68 2.33 -0.77
CA GLU A 48 -3.41 3.58 -0.65
C GLU A 48 -2.95 4.52 -1.77
N ASN A 49 -3.89 5.14 -2.48
CA ASN A 49 -3.59 6.06 -3.59
C ASN A 49 -2.60 5.53 -4.66
N GLY A 50 -2.51 4.21 -4.82
CA GLY A 50 -1.61 3.56 -5.77
C GLY A 50 -0.18 3.35 -5.26
N GLU A 51 0.07 3.62 -3.98
CA GLU A 51 1.31 3.39 -3.25
C GLU A 51 1.15 2.25 -2.24
N MET A 52 2.19 1.45 -2.06
CA MET A 52 2.20 0.42 -1.03
C MET A 52 2.63 1.06 0.29
N VAL A 53 1.77 1.05 1.30
CA VAL A 53 2.02 1.76 2.58
C VAL A 53 2.31 0.81 3.74
N LYS A 54 2.03 -0.49 3.60
CA LYS A 54 2.22 -1.46 4.69
C LYS A 54 2.38 -2.90 4.19
N ILE A 55 3.21 -3.69 4.87
CA ILE A 55 3.36 -5.15 4.73
C ILE A 55 3.11 -5.79 6.10
N TYR A 56 2.26 -6.81 6.17
CA TYR A 56 1.97 -7.54 7.41
C TYR A 56 2.81 -8.80 7.55
N TRP A 57 3.40 -9.04 8.73
CA TRP A 57 4.17 -10.24 9.02
C TRP A 57 3.27 -11.36 9.60
N PRO A 58 3.50 -12.65 9.28
CA PRO A 58 2.65 -13.75 9.75
C PRO A 58 2.64 -13.94 11.26
N ASN A 59 3.78 -13.68 11.91
CA ASN A 59 3.93 -13.81 13.37
C ASN A 59 3.50 -12.53 14.12
N GLY A 60 2.74 -11.65 13.47
CA GLY A 60 2.35 -10.34 13.99
C GLY A 60 3.39 -9.25 13.71
N GLY A 61 2.93 -7.99 13.83
CA GLY A 61 3.68 -6.81 13.44
C GLY A 61 3.53 -6.47 11.95
N TRP A 62 4.11 -5.35 11.56
CA TRP A 62 4.08 -4.84 10.19
C TRP A 62 5.33 -4.02 9.88
N LEU A 63 5.56 -3.81 8.60
CA LEU A 63 6.50 -2.83 8.07
C LEU A 63 5.65 -1.75 7.37
N ASP A 64 5.78 -0.49 7.73
CA ASP A 64 5.03 0.64 7.16
C ASP A 64 5.93 1.84 6.88
N GLU A 65 5.32 3.00 6.60
CA GLU A 65 5.98 4.25 6.21
C GLU A 65 7.03 4.79 7.20
N ASP A 66 6.98 4.37 8.47
CA ASP A 66 8.04 4.68 9.44
C ASP A 66 9.36 3.95 9.12
N HIS A 67 9.31 2.95 8.24
CA HIS A 67 10.43 2.08 7.89
C HIS A 67 10.86 2.15 6.43
N PHE A 68 10.03 2.68 5.52
CA PHE A 68 10.37 2.83 4.11
C PHE A 68 9.57 3.96 3.45
N ASP A 69 10.12 4.54 2.38
CA ASP A 69 9.39 5.48 1.53
C ASP A 69 8.36 4.72 0.66
N PRO A 70 7.05 5.01 0.75
CA PRO A 70 6.02 4.28 0.02
C PRO A 70 6.26 4.26 -1.50
N PRO A 71 6.48 3.09 -2.13
CA PRO A 71 6.68 3.03 -3.57
C PRO A 71 5.34 2.94 -4.31
N SER A 72 5.28 3.54 -5.49
CA SER A 72 4.16 3.31 -6.41
C SER A 72 4.08 1.82 -6.79
N ILE A 73 2.89 1.24 -6.66
CA ILE A 73 2.59 -0.15 -7.01
C ILE A 73 1.41 -0.27 -7.99
N SER A 74 1.01 0.84 -8.60
CA SER A 74 -0.11 0.89 -9.56
C SER A 74 0.08 -0.03 -10.78
N GLY A 75 1.33 -0.34 -11.14
CA GLY A 75 1.69 -1.33 -12.17
C GLY A 75 1.67 -2.79 -11.69
N GLY A 76 1.29 -3.05 -10.44
CA GLY A 76 1.28 -4.36 -9.79
C GLY A 76 2.65 -4.86 -9.30
N LYS A 77 3.70 -4.05 -9.43
CA LYS A 77 5.04 -4.32 -8.94
C LYS A 77 5.66 -3.06 -8.34
N ALA A 78 6.47 -3.23 -7.31
CA ALA A 78 7.23 -2.16 -6.66
C ALA A 78 8.54 -2.72 -6.10
N SER A 79 9.52 -1.84 -5.89
CA SER A 79 10.74 -2.15 -5.16
C SER A 79 11.09 -0.99 -4.25
N PHE A 80 11.65 -1.27 -3.08
CA PHE A 80 12.10 -0.27 -2.12
C PHE A 80 13.21 -0.82 -1.23
N VAL A 81 13.84 0.06 -0.46
CA VAL A 81 14.84 -0.28 0.57
C VAL A 81 14.30 0.21 1.91
N ASP A 82 14.36 -0.62 2.95
CA ASP A 82 13.95 -0.21 4.29
C ASP A 82 15.08 0.54 5.03
N ASN A 83 14.77 1.10 6.20
CA ASN A 83 15.74 1.79 7.06
C ASN A 83 16.79 0.87 7.72
N GLN A 84 16.83 -0.42 7.36
CA GLN A 84 17.83 -1.41 7.76
C GLN A 84 18.63 -1.95 6.56
N ASP A 85 18.61 -1.23 5.44
CA ASP A 85 19.28 -1.58 4.18
C ASP A 85 18.82 -2.91 3.55
N LYS A 86 17.63 -3.42 3.89
CA LYS A 86 17.06 -4.59 3.21
C LYS A 86 16.35 -4.16 1.94
N GLU A 87 16.57 -4.93 0.88
CA GLU A 87 15.98 -4.66 -0.43
C GLU A 87 14.72 -5.52 -0.62
N TYR A 88 13.64 -4.88 -1.05
CA TYR A 88 12.34 -5.49 -1.25
C TYR A 88 11.93 -5.44 -2.71
N GLN A 89 11.42 -6.55 -3.22
CA GLN A 89 10.67 -6.60 -4.48
C GLN A 89 9.28 -7.16 -4.20
N VAL A 90 8.26 -6.38 -4.54
CA VAL A 90 6.86 -6.68 -4.25
C VAL A 90 6.10 -6.84 -5.55
N LYS A 91 5.28 -7.89 -5.63
CA LYS A 91 4.42 -8.17 -6.77
C LYS A 91 3.02 -8.56 -6.30
N LEU A 92 2.01 -7.76 -6.65
CA LEU A 92 0.62 -8.06 -6.33
C LEU A 92 0.17 -9.34 -7.03
N ILE A 93 -0.52 -10.20 -6.29
CA ILE A 93 -1.08 -11.47 -6.77
C ILE A 93 -2.59 -11.29 -6.92
N LYS A 94 -3.15 -11.76 -8.04
CA LYS A 94 -4.60 -11.64 -8.34
C LYS A 94 -5.49 -12.62 -7.56
N ASN A 95 -4.93 -13.42 -6.63
CA ASN A 95 -5.70 -14.40 -5.86
C ASN A 95 -6.16 -13.80 -4.53
N SER A 96 -7.44 -14.01 -4.21
CA SER A 96 -8.16 -13.35 -3.12
C SER A 96 -7.85 -13.87 -1.71
N ASN A 97 -7.02 -14.91 -1.57
CA ASN A 97 -6.59 -15.40 -0.28
C ASN A 97 -5.06 -15.41 -0.21
N CYS A 98 -4.55 -14.67 0.76
CA CYS A 98 -3.18 -14.86 1.21
C CYS A 98 -3.25 -16.14 2.04
N ASP A 99 -2.54 -17.20 1.67
CA ASP A 99 -2.38 -18.34 2.57
C ASP A 99 -1.44 -17.88 3.69
N TRP A 100 -1.98 -17.57 4.87
CA TRP A 100 -1.27 -17.16 6.08
C TRP A 100 -1.22 -18.28 7.11
#